data_AF-A0A0C3S200-F1
#
_entry.id   AF-A0A0C3S200-F1
#
_cell.length_a   1.000
_cell.length_b   1.000
_cell.length_c   1.000
_cell.angle_alpha   90.00
_cell.angle_beta   90.00
_cell.angle_gamma   90.00
#
_symmetry.space_group_name_H-M   'P 1'
#
loop_
_entity.id
_entity.type
_entity.pdbx_description
1 polymer ?
#
loop_
_entity_poly.entity_id
_entity_poly.type
_entity_poly.pdbx_seq_one_letter_code
_entity_poly.pdbx_strand_id
1 'polypeptide(L)'
;MFRLLCLHTADVEKAAVKNPTATPEEFASAMWNVQTKWPRRGQLLLEVNGETDTPGSWIPKQLGPEDGPVDLTPHIVPGINTIRIIQLAAQTDRIFIVYAGSPPEDEVKEFRNTAAWERLVREN
;
A
#
# COMPACT_ATOMS: atom_id res chain seq x y z
N MET A 1 4.34 -5.77 6.61
CA MET A 1 3.07 -5.51 5.91
C MET A 1 3.29 -4.40 4.89
N PHE A 2 2.79 -4.59 3.66
CA PHE A 2 2.82 -3.59 2.60
C PHE A 2 1.39 -3.20 2.21
N ARG A 3 1.11 -1.90 2.19
CA ARG A 3 -0.22 -1.37 1.82
C ARG A 3 -0.08 -0.25 0.80
N LEU A 4 -1.03 -0.14 -0.11
CA LEU A 4 -1.15 1.02 -1.00
C LEU A 4 -2.27 1.94 -0.51
N LEU A 5 -1.90 3.17 -0.20
CA LEU A 5 -2.80 4.25 0.18
C LEU A 5 -3.09 5.11 -1.05
N CYS A 6 -4.29 5.66 -1.10
CA CYS A 6 -4.67 6.71 -2.06
C CYS A 6 -5.22 7.89 -1.27
N LEU A 7 -4.45 8.97 -1.19
CA LEU A 7 -4.74 10.12 -0.34
C LEU A 7 -5.06 11.35 -1.20
N HIS A 8 -5.86 12.26 -0.65
CA HIS A 8 -6.06 13.56 -1.26
C HIS A 8 -4.81 14.43 -1.07
N THR A 9 -4.34 15.12 -2.12
CA THR A 9 -3.14 15.97 -2.05
C THR A 9 -3.17 16.95 -0.87
N ALA A 10 -4.30 17.65 -0.69
CA ALA A 10 -4.50 18.59 0.42
C ALA A 10 -4.32 17.96 1.83
N ASP A 11 -4.67 16.68 2.03
CA ASP A 11 -4.52 16.02 3.33
C ASP A 11 -3.05 15.70 3.61
N VAL A 12 -2.31 15.30 2.58
CA VAL A 12 -0.86 15.07 2.66
C VAL A 12 -0.12 16.38 2.93
N GLU A 13 -0.45 17.44 2.19
CA GLU A 13 0.11 18.78 2.39
C GLU A 13 -0.16 19.29 3.80
N LYS A 14 -1.38 19.13 4.30
CA LYS A 14 -1.75 19.51 5.67
C LYS A 14 -0.92 18.76 6.71
N ALA A 15 -0.68 17.46 6.51
CA ALA A 15 0.14 16.66 7.41
C ALA A 15 1.62 17.08 7.37
N ALA A 16 2.14 17.42 6.19
CA ALA A 16 3.50 17.92 5.99
C ALA A 16 3.70 19.29 6.66
N VAL A 17 2.76 20.23 6.49
CA VAL A 17 2.79 21.55 7.12
C VAL A 17 2.68 21.46 8.63
N LYS A 18 1.86 20.53 9.15
CA LYS A 18 1.71 20.32 10.60
C LYS A 18 2.99 19.78 11.24
N ASN A 19 3.79 19.00 10.51
CA ASN A 19 4.99 18.36 11.04
C ASN A 19 6.20 18.59 10.10
N PRO A 20 6.68 19.84 9.98
CA PRO A 20 7.71 20.20 8.99
C PRO A 20 9.08 19.57 9.30
N THR A 21 9.30 19.14 10.54
CA THR A 21 10.53 18.47 11.00
C THR A 21 10.30 16.99 11.32
N ALA A 22 9.20 16.40 10.86
CA ALA A 22 8.91 14.99 11.09
C ALA A 22 10.04 14.12 10.53
N THR A 23 10.44 13.14 11.31
CA THR A 23 11.22 12.02 10.80
C THR A 23 10.41 11.25 9.75
N PRO A 24 11.08 10.49 8.86
CA PRO A 24 10.37 9.63 7.90
C PRO A 24 9.38 8.67 8.56
N GLU A 25 9.68 8.17 9.75
CA GLU A 25 8.82 7.25 10.50
C GLU A 25 7.57 7.96 11.05
N GLU A 26 7.74 9.13 11.65
CA GLU A 26 6.61 9.96 12.11
C GLU A 26 5.72 10.39 10.94
N PHE A 27 6.33 10.72 9.80
CA PHE A 27 5.59 11.06 8.59
C PHE A 27 4.82 9.85 8.03
N ALA A 28 5.45 8.68 7.96
CA ALA A 28 4.79 7.44 7.54
C ALA A 28 3.61 7.08 8.46
N SER A 29 3.80 7.22 9.78
CA SER A 29 2.74 7.03 10.78
C SER A 29 1.60 8.05 10.59
N ALA A 30 1.92 9.31 10.32
CA ALA A 30 0.91 10.32 10.02
C ALA A 30 0.11 9.95 8.76
N MET A 31 0.77 9.51 7.68
CA MET A 31 0.12 9.10 6.43
C MET A 31 -0.78 7.87 6.60
N TRP A 32 -0.37 6.90 7.42
CA TRP A 32 -1.18 5.72 7.73
C TRP A 32 -2.53 6.08 8.38
N ASN A 33 -2.54 7.12 9.21
CA ASN A 33 -3.75 7.60 9.88
C ASN A 33 -4.64 8.50 9.01
N VAL A 34 -4.18 8.90 7.81
CA VAL A 34 -5.03 9.62 6.85
C VAL A 34 -5.97 8.61 6.19
N GLN A 35 -7.26 8.93 6.17
CA GLN A 35 -8.24 8.09 5.50
C GLN A 35 -7.91 7.98 4.01
N THR A 36 -7.74 6.75 3.54
CA THR A 36 -7.63 6.46 2.11
C THR A 36 -8.95 6.76 1.40
N LYS A 37 -8.86 7.42 0.25
CA LYS A 37 -9.98 7.82 -0.61
C LYS A 37 -9.62 7.56 -2.06
N TRP A 38 -10.01 6.39 -2.54
CA TRP A 38 -9.82 6.06 -3.95
C TRP A 38 -10.69 6.96 -4.86
N PRO A 39 -10.30 7.11 -6.13
CA PRO A 39 -11.13 7.76 -7.14
C PRO A 39 -12.50 7.09 -7.30
N ARG A 40 -13.39 7.72 -8.09
CA ARG A 40 -14.66 7.07 -8.41
C ARG A 40 -14.39 5.76 -9.15
N ARG A 41 -15.22 4.76 -8.87
CA ARG A 41 -15.19 3.48 -9.57
C ARG A 41 -15.19 3.70 -11.09
N GLY A 42 -14.34 2.99 -11.79
CA GLY A 42 -14.14 3.13 -13.25
C GLY A 42 -12.96 4.02 -13.66
N GLN A 43 -12.32 4.74 -12.74
CA GLN A 43 -11.30 5.73 -13.09
C GLN A 43 -9.85 5.28 -12.90
N LEU A 44 -9.64 4.14 -12.25
CA LEU A 44 -8.32 3.63 -11.91
C LEU A 44 -8.28 2.11 -12.01
N LEU A 45 -7.18 1.59 -12.55
CA LEU A 45 -6.78 0.20 -12.48
C LEU A 45 -5.43 0.11 -11.77
N LEU A 46 -5.29 -0.86 -10.87
CA LEU A 46 -4.04 -1.14 -10.16
C LEU A 46 -3.59 -2.55 -10.52
N GLU A 47 -2.32 -2.68 -10.91
CA GLU A 47 -1.68 -3.98 -11.12
C GLU A 47 -0.38 -4.03 -10.31
N VAL A 48 -0.14 -5.19 -9.70
CA VAL A 48 1.08 -5.50 -8.96
C VAL A 48 1.65 -6.75 -9.57
N ASN A 49 2.89 -6.68 -10.02
CA ASN A 49 3.62 -7.83 -10.58
C ASN A 49 2.82 -8.55 -11.69
N GLY A 50 2.14 -7.80 -12.57
CA GLY A 50 1.18 -8.34 -13.55
C GLY A 50 1.74 -9.34 -14.57
N GLU A 51 3.07 -9.42 -14.73
CA GLU A 51 3.75 -10.39 -15.62
C GLU A 51 4.46 -11.51 -14.84
N THR A 52 4.22 -11.66 -13.53
CA THR A 52 4.88 -12.67 -12.68
C THR A 52 3.91 -13.71 -12.14
N ASP A 53 4.45 -14.70 -11.40
CA ASP A 53 3.71 -15.82 -10.82
C ASP A 53 2.74 -15.43 -9.67
N THR A 54 2.87 -14.21 -9.11
CA THR A 54 2.02 -13.73 -8.00
C THR A 54 1.35 -12.38 -8.34
N PRO A 55 0.56 -12.31 -9.41
CA PRO A 55 -0.03 -11.05 -9.85
C PRO A 55 -1.13 -10.61 -8.87
N GLY A 56 -1.23 -9.31 -8.64
CA GLY A 56 -2.36 -8.66 -7.99
C GLY A 56 -3.02 -7.69 -8.97
N SER A 57 -4.34 -7.72 -9.08
CA SER A 57 -5.09 -6.75 -9.90
C SER A 57 -6.33 -6.30 -9.15
N TRP A 58 -6.50 -4.99 -9.02
CA TRP A 58 -7.68 -4.38 -8.43
C TRP A 58 -8.40 -3.61 -9.51
N ILE A 59 -9.54 -4.17 -9.91
CA ILE A 59 -10.33 -3.59 -10.98
C ILE A 59 -11.14 -2.40 -10.46
N PRO A 60 -11.53 -1.46 -11.33
CA PRO A 60 -12.20 -0.24 -10.91
C PRO A 60 -13.52 -0.42 -10.13
N LYS A 61 -14.10 -1.62 -10.08
CA LYS A 61 -15.27 -1.92 -9.24
C LYS A 61 -14.92 -2.18 -7.78
N GLN A 62 -13.68 -2.57 -7.51
CA GLN A 62 -13.15 -2.93 -6.18
C GLN A 62 -12.43 -1.75 -5.49
N LEU A 63 -12.25 -0.64 -6.21
CA LEU A 63 -11.63 0.58 -5.69
C LEU A 63 -12.61 1.75 -5.83
N GLY A 64 -13.18 2.17 -4.72
CA GLY A 64 -14.09 3.30 -4.61
C GLY A 64 -13.80 4.16 -3.37
N PRO A 65 -14.46 5.32 -3.25
CA PRO A 65 -14.12 6.31 -2.22
C PRO A 65 -14.24 5.82 -0.77
N GLU A 66 -15.04 4.79 -0.53
CA GLU A 66 -15.26 4.18 0.78
C GLU A 66 -14.37 2.95 1.04
N ASP A 67 -13.62 2.52 0.03
CA ASP A 67 -12.75 1.36 0.13
C ASP A 67 -11.42 1.75 0.81
N GLY A 68 -10.91 0.87 1.69
CA GLY A 68 -9.71 1.12 2.47
C GLY A 68 -8.40 0.95 1.69
N PRO A 69 -7.25 1.00 2.39
CA PRO A 69 -5.94 0.70 1.82
C PRO A 69 -5.91 -0.69 1.16
N VAL A 70 -5.26 -0.79 0.01
CA VAL A 70 -5.06 -2.08 -0.67
C VAL A 70 -3.95 -2.86 0.02
N ASP A 71 -4.20 -4.14 0.32
CA ASP A 71 -3.15 -5.04 0.78
C ASP A 71 -2.26 -5.51 -0.35
N LEU A 72 -0.98 -5.11 -0.31
CA LEU A 72 0.01 -5.56 -1.27
C LEU A 72 0.79 -6.77 -0.76
N THR A 73 0.76 -7.03 0.56
CA THR A 73 1.58 -8.05 1.24
C THR A 73 1.58 -9.41 0.54
N PRO A 74 0.45 -10.01 0.13
CA PRO A 74 0.45 -11.34 -0.50
C PRO A 74 1.05 -11.36 -1.92
N HIS A 75 1.28 -10.19 -2.53
CA HIS A 75 1.81 -10.06 -3.88
C HIS A 75 3.27 -9.61 -3.93
N ILE A 76 3.88 -9.30 -2.78
CA ILE A 76 5.29 -8.92 -2.71
C ILE A 76 6.16 -10.18 -2.82
N VAL A 77 7.13 -10.14 -3.74
CA VAL A 77 8.11 -11.20 -3.96
C VAL A 77 9.53 -10.73 -3.68
N PRO A 78 10.50 -11.63 -3.43
CA PRO A 78 11.91 -11.28 -3.39
C PRO A 78 12.38 -10.62 -4.69
N GLY A 79 13.18 -9.56 -4.59
CA GLY A 79 13.70 -8.83 -5.74
C GLY A 79 12.84 -7.63 -6.13
N ILE A 80 12.68 -7.42 -7.44
CA ILE A 80 12.00 -6.23 -7.98
C ILE A 80 10.50 -6.47 -8.04
N ASN A 81 9.75 -5.60 -7.38
CA ASN A 81 8.29 -5.56 -7.45
C ASN A 81 7.85 -4.37 -8.31
N THR A 82 6.88 -4.57 -9.19
CA THR A 82 6.34 -3.53 -10.07
C THR A 82 4.91 -3.23 -9.68
N ILE A 83 4.60 -1.94 -9.47
CA ILE A 83 3.24 -1.46 -9.24
C ILE A 83 2.88 -0.53 -10.41
N ARG A 84 1.82 -0.87 -11.14
CA ARG A 84 1.28 -0.05 -12.23
C ARG A 84 -0.02 0.60 -11.78
N ILE A 85 -0.04 1.91 -11.78
CA ILE A 85 -1.23 2.73 -11.50
C ILE A 85 -1.70 3.27 -12.84
N ILE A 86 -2.75 2.67 -13.39
CA ILE A 86 -3.26 3.00 -14.72
C ILE A 86 -4.48 3.91 -14.54
N GLN A 87 -4.30 5.18 -14.91
CA GLN A 87 -5.34 6.20 -14.81
C GLN A 87 -6.23 6.17 -16.05
N LEU A 88 -7.53 5.98 -15.85
CA LEU A 88 -8.54 6.00 -16.91
C LEU A 88 -9.26 7.37 -16.99
N ALA A 89 -9.02 8.23 -15.99
CA ALA A 89 -9.45 9.62 -15.94
C ALA A 89 -8.44 10.43 -15.12
N ALA A 90 -8.46 11.76 -15.23
CA ALA A 90 -7.55 12.65 -14.49
C ALA A 90 -7.64 12.45 -12.97
N GLN A 91 -6.49 12.29 -12.31
CA GLN A 91 -6.34 12.09 -10.86
C GLN A 91 -5.39 13.13 -10.25
N THR A 92 -5.56 14.41 -10.61
CA THR A 92 -4.62 15.50 -10.26
C THR A 92 -4.57 15.82 -8.76
N ASP A 93 -5.59 15.43 -8.00
CA ASP A 93 -5.75 15.67 -6.57
C ASP A 93 -5.46 14.41 -5.73
N ARG A 94 -4.79 13.41 -6.29
CA ARG A 94 -4.50 12.13 -5.63
C ARG A 94 -3.00 11.87 -5.54
N ILE A 95 -2.58 11.41 -4.36
CA ILE A 95 -1.23 10.90 -4.09
C ILE A 95 -1.35 9.43 -3.72
N PHE A 96 -0.53 8.59 -4.36
CA PHE A 96 -0.44 7.17 -4.06
C PHE A 96 0.80 6.91 -3.21
N ILE A 97 0.62 6.25 -2.06
CA ILE A 97 1.71 6.00 -1.10
C ILE A 97 1.80 4.51 -0.83
N VAL A 98 2.97 3.93 -1.08
CA VAL A 98 3.30 2.59 -0.60
C VAL A 98 3.76 2.71 0.85
N TYR A 99 2.95 2.20 1.76
CA TYR A 99 3.28 2.11 3.18
C TYR A 99 3.89 0.73 3.47
N ALA A 100 5.10 0.72 4.00
CA ALA A 100 5.76 -0.47 4.51
C ALA A 100 5.92 -0.32 6.02
N GLY A 101 5.33 -1.24 6.78
CA GLY A 101 5.41 -1.26 8.23
C GLY A 101 5.55 -2.67 8.77
N SER A 102 5.85 -2.80 10.07
CA SER A 102 5.80 -4.08 10.76
C SER A 102 4.37 -4.66 10.65
N PRO A 103 4.21 -5.97 10.38
CA PRO A 103 2.92 -6.60 10.51
C PRO A 103 2.42 -6.44 11.95
N PRO A 104 1.09 -6.36 12.18
CA PRO A 104 0.55 -6.35 13.53
C PRO A 104 0.93 -7.66 14.27
N GLU A 105 1.02 -7.60 15.61
CA GLU A 105 1.63 -8.67 16.41
C GLU A 105 0.94 -10.04 16.26
N ASP A 106 -0.35 -10.04 15.96
CA ASP A 106 -1.17 -11.21 15.64
C ASP A 106 -0.74 -11.87 14.32
N GLU A 107 -0.59 -11.09 13.24
CA GLU A 107 -0.03 -11.59 11.97
C GLU A 107 1.41 -12.09 12.14
N VAL A 108 2.22 -11.43 12.98
CA VAL A 108 3.59 -11.89 13.28
C VAL A 108 3.59 -13.24 13.99
N LYS A 109 2.66 -13.48 14.93
CA LYS A 109 2.54 -14.76 15.64
C LYS A 109 2.10 -15.89 14.72
N GLU A 110 1.12 -15.64 13.85
CA GLU A 110 0.68 -16.62 12.86
C GLU A 110 1.78 -16.94 11.86
N PHE A 111 2.44 -15.91 11.34
CA PHE A 111 3.55 -16.12 10.41
C PHE A 111 4.66 -16.91 11.11
N ARG A 112 5.10 -16.53 12.35
CA ARG A 112 6.10 -17.25 13.19
C ARG A 112 5.87 -18.74 13.33
N ASN A 113 4.61 -19.17 13.26
CA ASN A 113 4.22 -20.57 13.38
C ASN A 113 4.12 -21.31 12.03
N THR A 114 4.42 -20.65 10.91
CA THR A 114 4.43 -21.28 9.57
C THR A 114 5.83 -21.72 9.13
N ALA A 115 5.90 -22.83 8.37
CA ALA A 115 7.13 -23.40 7.81
C ALA A 115 7.90 -22.45 6.87
N ALA A 116 7.28 -21.35 6.43
CA ALA A 116 7.91 -20.32 5.61
C ALA A 116 9.01 -19.55 6.38
N TRP A 117 8.84 -19.30 7.69
CA TRP A 117 9.91 -18.69 8.48
C TRP A 117 11.08 -19.61 8.77
N GLU A 118 10.83 -20.90 8.99
CA GLU A 118 11.90 -21.86 9.22
C GLU A 118 12.85 -21.95 8.01
N ARG A 119 12.34 -21.75 6.79
CA ARG A 119 13.18 -21.60 5.59
C ARG A 119 13.96 -20.30 5.57
N LEU A 120 13.29 -19.17 5.84
CA LEU A 120 13.92 -17.84 5.76
C LEU A 120 15.00 -17.62 6.83
N VAL A 121 14.91 -18.31 7.97
CA VAL A 121 15.93 -18.34 9.04
C VAL A 121 17.08 -19.30 8.73
N ARG A 122 16.88 -20.34 7.89
CA ARG A 122 17.95 -21.26 7.49
C ARG A 122 18.83 -20.74 6.34
N GLU A 123 18.32 -19.78 5.58
CA GLU A 123 19.00 -19.18 4.42
C GLU A 123 19.75 -17.86 4.77
N ASN A 124 19.72 -17.43 6.04
CA ASN A 124 20.53 -16.34 6.59
C ASN A 124 21.43 -16.85 7.73
#